data_AF-A0AAW1Q488-F1
#
_entry.id   AF-A0AAW1Q488-F1
#
_cell.length_a   1.000
_cell.length_b   1.000
_cell.length_c   1.000
_cell.angle_alpha   90.00
_cell.angle_beta   90.00
_cell.angle_gamma   90.00
#
_symmetry.space_group_name_H-M   'P 1'
#
loop_
_entity.id
_entity.type
_entity.pdbx_description
1 polymer ?
#
loop_
_entity_poly.entity_id
_entity_poly.type
_entity_poly.pdbx_seq_one_letter_code
_entity_poly.pdbx_strand_id
1 'polypeptide(L)'
;MAASSGGYGHRVVQQESLTTRIRNVCTEYAVGNSTFMEGLANADDAGAKRYTIILDETTYPSDNVLDANLGPFQGPAMVFVDDAQFKDADWEGFLRIGDSAKKDDPGTTGKFGLGALTTLLT
;
A
#
# COMPACT_ATOMS: atom_id res chain seq x y z
N MET A 1 -19.97 42.66 35.36
CA MET A 1 -19.32 42.54 34.03
C MET A 1 -19.33 41.07 33.65
N ALA A 2 -20.15 40.68 32.67
CA ALA A 2 -20.17 39.32 32.15
C ALA A 2 -19.14 39.22 31.02
N ALA A 3 -18.16 38.33 31.16
CA ALA A 3 -17.26 37.97 30.08
C ALA A 3 -18.02 37.01 29.14
N SER A 4 -18.30 37.45 27.91
CA SER A 4 -18.84 36.59 26.87
C SER A 4 -17.74 35.67 26.34
N SER A 5 -17.76 34.41 26.77
CA SER A 5 -16.99 33.33 26.15
C SER A 5 -17.61 33.01 24.79
N GLY A 6 -17.13 33.70 23.74
CA GLY A 6 -17.42 33.35 22.35
C GLY A 6 -16.78 32.00 22.02
N GLY A 7 -17.52 30.91 22.23
CA GLY A 7 -17.14 29.58 21.80
C GLY A 7 -17.11 29.51 20.28
N TYR A 8 -15.96 29.16 19.70
CA TYR A 8 -15.81 28.89 18.28
C TYR A 8 -16.74 27.73 17.88
N GLY A 9 -17.90 28.07 17.33
CA GLY A 9 -19.00 27.16 16.99
C GLY A 9 -18.82 26.40 15.67
N HIS A 10 -17.60 26.00 15.32
CA HIS A 10 -17.36 25.10 14.19
C HIS A 10 -16.59 23.87 14.67
N ARG A 11 -17.29 22.73 14.76
CA ARG A 11 -16.65 21.40 14.82
C ARG A 11 -16.08 21.10 13.42
N VAL A 12 -14.97 21.75 13.08
CA VAL A 12 -14.15 21.32 11.95
C VAL A 12 -13.35 20.13 12.45
N VAL A 13 -13.67 18.95 11.93
CA VAL A 13 -12.87 17.75 12.19
C VAL A 13 -11.84 17.66 11.08
N GLN A 14 -10.56 17.52 11.44
CA GLN A 14 -9.50 17.28 10.47
C GLN A 14 -9.78 15.95 9.74
N GLN A 15 -9.75 15.99 8.41
CA GLN A 15 -9.98 14.84 7.55
C GLN A 15 -8.96 14.85 6.41
N GLU A 16 -8.45 13.68 6.03
CA GLU A 16 -7.63 13.46 4.85
C GLU A 16 -8.29 12.36 4.02
N SER A 17 -8.35 12.52 2.69
CA SER A 17 -8.85 11.45 1.82
C SER A 17 -7.80 10.35 1.68
N LEU A 18 -8.23 9.10 1.53
CA LEU A 18 -7.33 7.96 1.29
C LEU A 18 -6.43 8.20 0.05
N THR A 19 -6.99 8.78 -1.01
CA THR A 19 -6.23 9.14 -2.22
C THR A 19 -5.15 10.19 -1.97
N THR A 20 -5.39 11.13 -1.06
CA THR A 20 -4.37 12.13 -0.64
C THR A 20 -3.28 11.45 0.18
N ARG A 21 -3.66 10.56 1.12
CA ARG A 21 -2.70 9.79 1.91
C ARG A 21 -1.79 8.93 1.04
N ILE A 22 -2.36 8.18 0.10
CA ILE A 22 -1.59 7.33 -0.85
C ILE A 22 -0.65 8.19 -1.69
N ARG A 23 -1.14 9.30 -2.25
CA ARG A 23 -0.30 10.22 -3.03
C ARG A 23 0.88 10.76 -2.23
N ASN A 24 0.63 11.19 -0.99
CA ASN A 24 1.67 11.72 -0.11
C ASN A 24 2.73 10.67 0.18
N VAL A 25 2.31 9.44 0.51
CA VAL A 25 3.21 8.30 0.68
C VAL A 25 4.05 8.06 -0.57
N CYS A 26 3.44 7.97 -1.75
CA CYS A 26 4.20 7.73 -2.97
C CYS A 26 5.18 8.87 -3.29
N THR A 27 4.84 10.12 -2.95
CA THR A 27 5.72 11.28 -3.11
C THR A 27 6.91 11.22 -2.14
N GLU A 28 6.66 10.85 -0.88
CA GLU A 28 7.69 10.69 0.17
C GLU A 28 8.65 9.52 -0.13
N TYR A 29 8.16 8.46 -0.77
CA TYR A 29 8.92 7.25 -1.09
C TYR A 29 9.55 7.26 -2.50
N ALA A 30 9.45 8.37 -3.24
CA ALA A 30 9.90 8.50 -4.63
C ALA A 30 11.43 8.50 -4.85
N VAL A 31 12.22 8.01 -3.88
CA VAL A 31 13.66 7.81 -4.05
C VAL A 31 13.91 6.36 -4.47
N GLY A 32 14.49 6.19 -5.66
CA GLY A 32 14.51 4.97 -6.46
C GLY A 32 14.94 3.66 -5.77
N ASN A 33 14.47 2.56 -6.36
CA ASN A 33 14.64 1.15 -5.97
C ASN A 33 13.86 0.71 -4.71
N SER A 34 13.06 1.60 -4.11
CA SER A 34 12.29 1.30 -2.89
C SER A 34 11.27 0.17 -3.07
N THR A 35 10.54 0.12 -4.19
CA THR A 35 9.50 -0.91 -4.41
C THR A 35 10.08 -2.34 -4.48
N PHE A 36 11.20 -2.53 -5.19
CA PHE A 36 11.84 -3.86 -5.29
C PHE A 36 12.35 -4.35 -3.93
N MET A 37 12.98 -3.44 -3.18
CA MET A 37 13.54 -3.74 -1.87
C MET A 37 12.44 -3.95 -0.82
N GLU A 38 11.32 -3.24 -0.92
CA GLU A 38 10.17 -3.48 -0.04
C GLU A 38 9.56 -4.86 -0.31
N GLY A 39 9.33 -5.22 -1.58
CA GLY A 39 8.79 -6.54 -1.90
C GLY A 39 9.69 -7.67 -1.40
N LEU A 40 11.01 -7.49 -1.49
CA LEU A 40 11.98 -8.43 -0.92
C LEU A 40 11.90 -8.48 0.62
N ALA A 41 11.79 -7.33 1.28
CA ALA A 41 11.64 -7.28 2.74
C ALA A 41 10.35 -7.97 3.20
N ASN A 42 9.25 -7.81 2.47
CA ASN A 42 7.98 -8.50 2.76
C ASN A 42 8.13 -10.03 2.60
N ALA A 43 8.84 -10.48 1.56
CA ALA A 43 9.11 -11.90 1.36
C ALA A 43 9.98 -12.48 2.49
N ASP A 44 11.00 -11.73 2.93
CA ASP A 44 11.86 -12.11 4.06
C ASP A 44 11.08 -12.18 5.39
N ASP A 45 10.27 -11.17 5.70
CA ASP A 45 9.39 -11.12 6.88
C ASP A 45 8.36 -12.26 6.88
N ALA A 46 7.90 -12.70 5.69
CA ALA A 46 7.01 -13.84 5.53
C ALA A 46 7.74 -15.20 5.65
N GLY A 47 9.07 -15.20 5.66
CA GLY A 47 9.91 -16.39 5.75
C GLY A 47 10.11 -17.12 4.43
N ALA A 48 9.89 -16.46 3.29
CA ALA A 48 10.08 -17.01 1.96
C ALA A 48 11.52 -17.50 1.74
N LYS A 49 11.67 -18.50 0.87
CA LYS A 49 12.97 -19.03 0.41
C LYS A 49 13.27 -18.65 -1.02
N ARG A 50 12.25 -18.25 -1.79
CA ARG A 50 12.39 -17.76 -3.16
C ARG A 50 11.57 -16.49 -3.31
N TYR A 51 12.17 -15.52 -3.99
CA TYR A 51 11.52 -14.28 -4.40
C TYR A 51 11.89 -14.04 -5.87
N THR A 52 10.88 -13.82 -6.72
CA THR A 52 11.01 -13.69 -8.17
C THR A 52 10.31 -12.42 -8.62
N ILE A 53 10.97 -11.67 -9.50
CA ILE A 53 10.41 -10.51 -10.16
C ILE A 53 10.28 -10.85 -11.65
N ILE A 54 9.09 -10.65 -12.21
CA ILE A 54 8.77 -10.97 -13.60
C ILE A 54 8.29 -9.70 -14.28
N LEU A 55 8.92 -9.33 -15.40
CA LEU A 55 8.36 -8.35 -16.33
C LEU A 55 7.45 -9.10 -17.31
N ASP A 56 6.14 -9.04 -17.09
CA ASP A 56 5.14 -9.57 -18.02
C ASP A 56 4.77 -8.48 -19.03
N GLU A 57 5.20 -8.63 -20.27
CA GLU A 57 4.88 -7.69 -21.36
C GLU A 57 3.55 -8.02 -22.06
N THR A 58 2.80 -9.00 -21.55
CA THR A 58 1.53 -9.45 -22.14
C THR A 58 0.44 -8.38 -22.01
N THR A 59 -0.40 -8.27 -23.04
CA THR A 59 -1.66 -7.50 -22.97
C THR A 59 -2.82 -8.48 -23.11
N TYR A 60 -3.73 -8.46 -22.14
CA TYR A 60 -4.87 -9.35 -22.05
C TYR A 60 -6.14 -8.70 -22.65
N PRO A 61 -7.10 -9.50 -23.13
CA PRO A 61 -8.41 -8.99 -23.54
C PRO A 61 -9.14 -8.28 -22.39
N SER A 62 -9.90 -7.24 -22.71
CA SER A 62 -10.70 -6.46 -21.75
C SER A 62 -12.22 -6.66 -21.90
N ASP A 63 -12.66 -7.55 -22.79
CA ASP A 63 -14.08 -7.76 -23.09
C ASP A 63 -14.88 -8.39 -21.93
N ASN A 64 -14.20 -9.12 -21.04
CA ASN A 64 -14.79 -9.86 -19.92
C ASN A 64 -14.14 -9.50 -18.57
N VAL A 65 -14.05 -8.21 -18.26
CA VAL A 65 -13.58 -7.71 -16.96
C VAL A 65 -14.77 -7.42 -16.02
N LEU A 66 -14.51 -7.40 -14.71
CA LEU A 66 -15.54 -7.16 -13.69
C LEU A 66 -16.22 -5.78 -13.81
N ASP A 67 -15.47 -4.78 -14.25
CA ASP A 67 -15.94 -3.41 -14.48
C ASP A 67 -15.19 -2.82 -15.67
N ALA A 68 -15.86 -2.08 -16.55
CA ALA A 68 -15.27 -1.51 -17.77
C ALA A 68 -14.09 -0.56 -17.47
N ASN A 69 -14.06 0.06 -16.29
CA ASN A 69 -12.94 0.90 -15.85
C ASN A 69 -11.66 0.10 -15.55
N LEU A 70 -11.72 -1.23 -15.54
CA LEU A 70 -10.56 -2.10 -15.37
C LEU A 70 -9.81 -2.38 -16.68
N GLY A 71 -10.39 -2.04 -17.84
CA GLY A 71 -9.77 -2.25 -19.14
C GLY A 71 -8.32 -1.71 -19.26
N PRO A 72 -8.01 -0.51 -18.74
CA PRO A 72 -6.64 0.02 -18.75
C PRO A 72 -5.61 -0.82 -17.97
N PHE A 73 -6.03 -1.69 -17.05
CA PHE A 73 -5.13 -2.50 -16.22
C PHE A 73 -4.80 -3.88 -16.82
N GLN A 74 -5.27 -4.17 -18.04
CA GLN A 74 -5.01 -5.44 -18.73
C GLN A 74 -3.70 -5.45 -19.53
N GLY A 75 -2.84 -4.44 -19.38
CA GLY A 75 -1.57 -4.31 -20.11
C GLY A 75 -0.38 -4.96 -19.39
N PRO A 76 0.85 -4.65 -19.85
CA PRO A 76 2.08 -5.10 -19.24
C PRO A 76 2.16 -4.80 -17.73
N ALA A 77 2.77 -5.70 -16.96
CA ALA A 77 2.86 -5.62 -15.52
C ALA A 77 4.20 -6.11 -14.97
N MET A 78 4.58 -5.59 -13.80
CA MET A 78 5.64 -6.17 -12.98
C MET A 78 5.01 -7.08 -11.94
N VAL A 79 5.35 -8.37 -11.96
CA VAL A 79 4.80 -9.38 -11.05
C VAL A 79 5.84 -9.77 -10.02
N PHE A 80 5.45 -9.72 -8.75
CA PHE A 80 6.26 -10.10 -7.59
C PHE A 80 5.73 -11.41 -7.02
N VAL A 81 6.60 -12.42 -6.91
CA VAL A 81 6.22 -13.75 -6.45
C VAL A 81 7.19 -14.23 -5.38
N ASP A 82 6.67 -14.61 -4.21
CA ASP A 82 7.40 -15.35 -3.19
C ASP A 82 6.72 -16.70 -2.89
N ASP A 83 7.43 -17.59 -2.21
CA ASP A 83 6.93 -18.93 -1.83
C ASP A 83 6.41 -19.03 -0.39
N ALA A 84 6.14 -17.90 0.27
CA ALA A 84 5.43 -17.87 1.55
C ALA A 84 3.90 -17.85 1.34
N GLN A 85 3.16 -18.14 2.40
CA GLN A 85 1.69 -18.09 2.40
C GLN A 85 1.20 -17.00 3.34
N PHE A 86 0.23 -16.21 2.88
CA PHE A 86 -0.47 -15.25 3.72
C PHE A 86 -1.18 -15.95 4.88
N LYS A 87 -0.98 -15.43 6.09
CA LYS A 87 -1.75 -15.80 7.28
C LYS A 87 -2.90 -14.81 7.47
N ASP A 88 -3.88 -15.16 8.30
CA ASP A 88 -5.03 -14.28 8.60
C ASP A 88 -4.59 -12.89 9.09
N ALA A 89 -3.54 -12.84 9.90
CA ALA A 89 -2.97 -11.58 10.38
C ALA A 89 -2.35 -10.72 9.25
N ASP A 90 -1.80 -11.34 8.20
CA ASP A 90 -1.26 -10.62 7.04
C ASP A 90 -2.38 -10.01 6.20
N TRP A 91 -3.52 -10.71 6.07
CA TRP A 91 -4.72 -10.17 5.43
C TRP A 91 -5.29 -8.95 6.18
N GLU A 92 -5.37 -9.03 7.50
CA GLU A 92 -5.80 -7.89 8.31
C GLU A 92 -4.84 -6.70 8.19
N GLY A 93 -3.54 -6.96 8.18
CA GLY A 93 -2.51 -5.93 7.99
C GLY A 93 -2.58 -5.28 6.61
N PHE A 94 -2.82 -6.07 5.56
CA PHE A 94 -2.93 -5.59 4.18
C PHE A 94 -4.11 -4.62 3.98
N LEU A 95 -5.23 -4.86 4.67
CA LEU A 95 -6.41 -3.99 4.61
C LEU A 95 -6.25 -2.68 5.40
N ARG A 96 -5.32 -2.62 6.36
CA ARG A 96 -5.09 -1.46 7.23
C ARG A 96 -4.06 -0.50 6.65
N ILE A 97 -4.47 0.26 5.63
CA ILE A 97 -3.62 1.26 4.97
C ILE A 97 -3.19 2.35 5.96
N GLY A 98 -1.88 2.46 6.22
CA GLY A 98 -1.30 3.49 7.07
C GLY A 98 -1.39 3.24 8.58
N ASP A 99 -1.94 2.10 9.00
CA ASP A 99 -2.05 1.67 10.40
C ASP A 99 -1.30 0.34 10.59
N SER A 100 0.03 0.42 10.59
CA SER A 100 0.88 -0.76 10.71
C SER A 100 0.91 -1.27 12.15
N ALA A 101 0.22 -2.37 12.43
CA ALA A 101 0.30 -3.10 13.69
C ALA A 101 1.71 -3.61 14.06
N LYS A 102 2.65 -3.59 13.10
CA LYS A 102 4.05 -4.01 13.23
C LYS A 102 5.02 -2.90 13.68
N LYS A 103 4.52 -1.72 14.08
CA LYS A 103 5.36 -0.59 14.51
C LYS A 103 6.27 -0.89 15.70
N ASP A 104 5.88 -1.87 16.52
CA ASP A 104 6.56 -2.25 17.76
C ASP A 104 7.29 -3.60 17.69
N ASP A 105 7.36 -4.25 16.51
CA ASP A 105 8.08 -5.52 16.34
C ASP A 105 9.50 -5.28 15.77
N PRO A 106 10.56 -5.38 16.60
CA PRO A 106 11.94 -5.17 16.17
C PRO A 106 12.46 -6.26 15.22
N GLY A 107 11.72 -7.36 15.01
CA GLY A 107 12.09 -8.45 14.10
C GLY A 107 11.60 -8.29 12.66
N THR A 108 10.78 -7.26 12.36
CA THR A 108 10.23 -7.04 11.01
C THR A 108 10.91 -5.89 10.31
N THR A 109 11.34 -6.12 9.07
CA THR A 109 12.01 -5.10 8.24
C THR A 109 11.00 -4.20 7.52
N GLY A 110 9.78 -4.72 7.27
CA GLY A 110 8.71 -4.01 6.59
C GLY A 110 8.23 -2.77 7.33
N LYS A 111 8.63 -1.61 6.82
CA LYS A 111 8.22 -0.32 7.36
C LYS A 111 6.90 0.10 6.70
N PHE A 112 5.83 -0.04 7.47
CA PHE A 112 4.56 0.71 7.37
C PHE A 112 3.42 0.14 6.52
N GLY A 113 3.53 -1.02 5.85
CA GLY A 113 2.47 -1.43 4.92
C GLY A 113 2.21 -0.39 3.81
N LEU A 114 3.19 0.52 3.61
CA LEU A 114 3.15 1.63 2.67
C LEU A 114 3.84 1.24 1.36
N GLY A 115 4.84 0.35 1.39
CA GLY A 115 5.48 -0.08 0.14
C GLY A 115 4.64 -1.07 -0.68
N ALA A 116 3.61 -1.69 -0.11
CA ALA A 116 2.54 -2.30 -0.91
C ALA A 116 1.79 -1.24 -1.75
N LEU A 117 1.62 -0.02 -1.23
CA LEU A 117 0.92 1.06 -1.92
C LEU A 117 1.76 1.67 -3.04
N THR A 118 3.10 1.65 -2.93
CA THR A 118 3.96 2.13 -4.02
C THR A 118 3.91 1.23 -5.25
N THR A 119 3.44 -0.01 -5.10
CA THR A 119 3.20 -0.96 -6.20
C THR A 119 1.85 -0.72 -6.90
N LEU A 120 0.90 -0.03 -6.26
CA LEU A 120 -0.44 0.22 -6.81
C LEU A 120 -0.50 1.38 -7.83
N LEU A 121 0.61 2.11 -8.02
CA LEU A 121 0.68 3.29 -8.90
C LEU A 121 1.77 3.21 -9.99
N THR A 122 2.53 2.13 -10.04
CA THR A 122 3.38 1.78 -11.20
C THR A 122 2.58 1.00 -12.21
#